data_AF-A0A3L7VQQ9-F1
#
_entry.id   AF-A0A3L7VQQ9-F1
#
_cell.length_a   1.000
_cell.length_b   1.000
_cell.length_c   1.000
_cell.angle_alpha   90.00
_cell.angle_beta   90.00
_cell.angle_gamma   90.00
#
_symmetry.space_group_name_H-M   'P 1'
#
loop_
_entity.id
_entity.type
_entity.pdbx_description
1 polymer ?
#
loop_
_entity_poly.entity_id
_entity_poly.type
_entity_poly.pdbx_seq_one_letter_code
_entity_poly.pdbx_strand_id
1 'polypeptide(L)'
;MCGALTIDFRDRVFTPAVTLGLFVSQVLSRGDACIAVMAKFNRERKDRGLPPVAEDASAYTKVRARLPVVLINHLIDRVRKMAHKMTPDEWKWNGLNVYLVDGFVLRAPATLANQKKYPQPSSQKEGAWFSSSACRDNNVARWWLRGALHHRPSGRKENWKSVTFPRNTQGF
;
A
#
# COMPACT_ATOMS: atom_id res chain seq x y z
N MET A 1 17.39 11.06 2.71
CA MET A 1 16.32 10.16 3.26
C MET A 1 16.90 8.84 3.73
N CYS A 2 17.51 8.02 2.87
CA CYS A 2 18.14 6.76 3.31
C CYS A 2 19.24 6.96 4.36
N GLY A 3 20.07 7.99 4.22
CA GLY A 3 21.08 8.35 5.23
C GLY A 3 20.52 8.78 6.59
N ALA A 4 19.31 9.37 6.61
CA ALA A 4 18.64 9.76 7.86
C ALA A 4 18.02 8.57 8.60
N LEU A 5 17.79 7.46 7.90
CA LEU A 5 17.27 6.22 8.46
C LEU A 5 18.38 5.17 8.67
N THR A 6 19.66 5.55 8.52
CA THR A 6 20.82 4.64 8.58
C THR A 6 20.66 3.39 7.70
N ILE A 7 20.02 3.54 6.54
CA ILE A 7 19.79 2.44 5.62
C ILE A 7 20.90 2.46 4.57
N ASP A 8 21.70 1.41 4.55
CA ASP A 8 22.75 1.23 3.57
C ASP A 8 22.23 0.55 2.29
N PHE A 9 22.65 1.07 1.15
CA PHE A 9 22.35 0.51 -0.16
C PHE A 9 23.54 0.70 -1.08
N ARG A 10 23.81 -0.32 -1.90
CA ARG A 10 24.83 -0.21 -2.95
C ARG A 10 24.31 0.67 -4.07
N ASP A 11 25.09 1.68 -4.45
CA ASP A 11 24.79 2.50 -5.61
C ASP A 11 25.02 1.69 -6.90
N ARG A 12 23.91 1.31 -7.53
CA ARG A 12 23.82 0.46 -8.72
C ARG A 12 22.65 0.97 -9.55
N VAL A 13 22.41 0.37 -10.72
CA VAL A 13 21.28 0.75 -11.58
C VAL A 13 19.93 0.74 -10.84
N PHE A 14 19.74 -0.22 -9.93
CA PHE A 14 18.57 -0.29 -9.06
C PHE A 14 18.85 0.37 -7.71
N THR A 15 18.90 1.71 -7.70
CA THR A 15 18.90 2.46 -6.45
C THR A 15 17.55 2.34 -5.74
N PRO A 16 17.43 2.62 -4.44
CA PRO A 16 16.16 2.56 -3.71
C PRO A 16 15.06 3.41 -4.35
N ALA A 17 15.42 4.59 -4.87
CA ALA A 17 14.49 5.48 -5.56
C ALA A 17 14.00 4.87 -6.88
N VAL A 18 14.91 4.30 -7.68
CA VAL A 18 14.56 3.62 -8.93
C VAL A 18 13.69 2.39 -8.65
N THR A 19 14.08 1.53 -7.71
CA THR A 19 13.32 0.33 -7.37
C THR A 19 11.92 0.66 -6.85
N LEU A 20 11.81 1.67 -5.99
CA LEU A 20 10.50 2.11 -5.49
C LEU A 20 9.64 2.68 -6.62
N GLY A 21 10.21 3.51 -7.50
CA GLY A 21 9.50 4.06 -8.66
C GLY A 21 8.99 2.97 -9.61
N LEU A 22 9.82 1.98 -9.91
CA LEU A 22 9.43 0.82 -10.72
C LEU A 22 8.33 0.00 -10.03
N PHE A 23 8.40 -0.17 -8.71
CA PHE A 23 7.37 -0.88 -7.97
C PHE A 23 6.04 -0.14 -7.96
N VAL A 24 6.04 1.17 -7.75
CA VAL A 24 4.83 1.99 -7.83
C VAL A 24 4.25 1.95 -9.25
N SER A 25 5.08 2.09 -10.29
CA SER A 25 4.61 1.95 -11.68
C SER A 25 4.01 0.56 -11.93
N GLN A 26 4.60 -0.51 -11.38
CA GLN A 26 4.08 -1.86 -11.51
C GLN A 26 2.69 -2.02 -10.89
N VAL A 27 2.48 -1.44 -9.70
CA VAL A 27 1.21 -1.53 -8.95
C VAL A 27 0.11 -0.69 -9.62
N LEU A 28 0.48 0.45 -10.21
CA LEU A 28 -0.47 1.32 -10.92
C LEU A 28 -0.84 0.81 -12.31
N SER A 29 0.05 0.08 -12.98
CA SER A 29 -0.31 -0.72 -14.15
C SER A 29 -1.17 -1.89 -13.70
N ARG A 30 -2.23 -2.22 -14.45
CA ARG A 30 -3.21 -3.28 -14.11
C ARG A 30 -2.62 -4.71 -14.09
N GLY A 31 -1.74 -5.00 -13.15
CA GLY A 31 -1.10 -6.31 -12.97
C GLY A 31 0.07 -6.57 -13.93
N ASP A 32 0.83 -5.55 -14.32
CA ASP A 32 2.00 -5.76 -15.19
C ASP A 32 2.96 -6.78 -14.55
N ALA A 33 3.31 -7.79 -15.33
CA ALA A 33 4.38 -8.71 -14.98
C ALA A 33 5.67 -7.92 -14.76
N CYS A 34 6.54 -8.39 -13.85
CA CYS A 34 7.80 -7.69 -13.59
C CYS A 34 8.65 -7.50 -14.87
N ILE A 35 8.53 -8.41 -15.84
CA ILE A 35 9.21 -8.32 -17.14
C ILE A 35 8.69 -7.13 -17.97
N ALA A 36 7.39 -6.87 -17.96
CA ALA A 36 6.81 -5.72 -18.68
C ALA A 36 7.32 -4.39 -18.11
N VAL A 37 7.46 -4.31 -16.78
CA VAL A 37 8.07 -3.17 -16.08
C VAL A 37 9.53 -3.00 -16.50
N MET A 38 10.30 -4.09 -16.61
CA MET A 38 11.69 -4.05 -17.07
C MET A 38 11.82 -3.63 -18.53
N ALA A 39 10.93 -4.10 -19.41
CA ALA A 39 10.90 -3.67 -20.80
C ALA A 39 10.63 -2.16 -20.91
N LYS A 40 9.67 -1.64 -20.13
CA LYS A 40 9.40 -0.19 -20.06
C LYS A 40 10.60 0.59 -19.52
N PHE A 41 11.23 0.09 -18.46
CA PHE A 41 12.43 0.70 -17.89
C PHE A 41 13.58 0.75 -18.90
N ASN A 42 13.80 -0.32 -19.67
CA ASN A 42 14.83 -0.34 -20.72
C ASN A 42 14.52 0.61 -21.87
N ARG A 43 13.25 0.80 -22.25
CA ARG A 43 12.86 1.86 -23.19
C ARG A 43 13.22 3.24 -22.66
N GLU A 44 12.82 3.56 -21.43
CA GLU A 44 13.15 4.85 -20.79
C GLU A 44 14.66 5.08 -20.65
N ARG A 45 15.45 4.02 -20.43
CA ARG A 45 16.92 4.10 -20.42
C ARG A 45 17.48 4.39 -21.81
N LYS A 46 16.98 3.71 -22.84
CA LYS A 46 17.39 3.94 -24.24
C LYS A 46 17.11 5.37 -24.66
N ASP A 47 15.94 5.91 -24.33
CA ASP A 47 15.56 7.29 -24.64
C ASP A 47 16.48 8.32 -23.96
N ARG A 48 17.09 7.94 -22.83
CA ARG A 48 18.08 8.74 -22.09
C ARG A 48 19.54 8.48 -22.52
N GLY A 49 19.77 7.66 -23.55
CA GLY A 49 21.12 7.28 -23.99
C GLY A 49 21.88 6.40 -23.00
N LEU A 50 21.19 5.76 -22.04
CA LEU A 50 21.80 4.88 -21.05
C LEU A 50 21.82 3.42 -21.55
N PRO A 51 22.84 2.63 -21.17
CA PRO A 51 22.91 1.23 -21.58
C PRO A 51 21.72 0.44 -20.99
N PRO A 52 21.15 -0.51 -21.74
CA PRO A 52 20.07 -1.36 -21.26
C PRO A 52 20.57 -2.26 -20.12
N VAL A 53 19.66 -2.66 -19.25
CA VAL A 53 19.91 -3.74 -18.28
C VAL A 53 19.33 -5.05 -18.78
N ALA A 54 19.69 -6.16 -18.12
CA ALA A 54 19.09 -7.46 -18.38
C ALA A 54 17.55 -7.34 -18.42
N GLU A 55 16.95 -7.93 -19.44
CA GLU A 55 15.49 -7.94 -19.63
C GLU A 55 14.79 -8.84 -18.61
N ASP A 56 15.54 -9.77 -18.00
CA ASP A 56 15.03 -10.57 -16.91
C ASP A 56 14.67 -9.70 -15.69
N ALA A 57 13.56 -10.04 -15.05
CA ALA A 57 13.10 -9.32 -13.87
C ALA A 57 13.79 -9.77 -12.58
N SER A 58 14.84 -10.58 -12.65
CA SER A 58 15.42 -11.26 -11.48
C SER A 58 16.14 -10.25 -10.58
N ALA A 59 16.93 -9.35 -11.17
CA ALA A 59 17.64 -8.31 -10.44
C ALA A 59 16.67 -7.34 -9.77
N TYR A 60 15.68 -6.85 -10.51
CA TYR A 60 14.63 -5.97 -9.98
C TYR A 60 13.85 -6.64 -8.84
N THR A 61 13.41 -7.88 -9.01
CA THR A 61 12.65 -8.60 -7.97
C THR A 61 13.47 -8.82 -6.69
N LYS A 62 14.76 -9.17 -6.82
CA LYS A 62 15.67 -9.34 -5.68
C LYS A 62 15.87 -8.03 -4.91
N VAL A 63 16.05 -6.91 -5.59
CA VAL A 63 16.26 -5.61 -4.94
C VAL A 63 14.95 -5.11 -4.32
N ARG A 64 13.82 -5.28 -5.02
CA ARG A 64 12.48 -4.94 -4.50
C ARG A 64 12.18 -5.66 -3.17
N ALA A 65 12.51 -6.95 -3.09
CA ALA A 65 12.31 -7.73 -1.86
C ALA A 65 13.16 -7.24 -0.67
N ARG A 66 14.24 -6.48 -0.93
CA ARG A 66 15.13 -5.92 0.10
C ARG A 66 14.77 -4.49 0.49
N LEU A 67 13.75 -3.87 -0.11
CA LEU A 67 13.30 -2.54 0.28
C LEU A 67 12.85 -2.55 1.75
N PRO A 68 13.46 -1.74 2.63
CA PRO A 68 13.09 -1.73 4.03
C PRO A 68 11.70 -1.15 4.22
N VAL A 69 10.87 -1.88 4.98
CA VAL A 69 9.51 -1.45 5.31
C VAL A 69 9.51 -0.09 6.03
N VAL A 70 10.53 0.19 6.85
CA VAL A 70 10.70 1.48 7.54
C VAL A 70 10.81 2.65 6.55
N LEU A 71 11.56 2.48 5.46
CA LEU A 71 11.66 3.49 4.41
C LEU A 71 10.31 3.75 3.75
N ILE A 72 9.58 2.68 3.42
CA ILE A 72 8.26 2.76 2.79
C ILE A 72 7.28 3.49 3.71
N ASN A 73 7.20 3.09 4.99
CA ASN A 73 6.34 3.73 5.98
C ASN A 73 6.65 5.22 6.14
N HIS A 74 7.93 5.59 6.22
CA HIS A 74 8.34 6.98 6.32
C HIS A 74 7.93 7.78 5.07
N LEU A 75 8.03 7.20 3.88
CA LEU A 75 7.60 7.86 2.64
C LEU A 75 6.08 8.01 2.58
N ILE A 76 5.32 6.98 2.96
CA ILE A 76 3.86 7.03 3.05
C ILE A 76 3.43 8.15 3.99
N ASP A 77 4.05 8.27 5.17
CA ASP A 77 3.73 9.34 6.12
C ASP A 77 4.03 10.73 5.58
N ARG A 78 5.13 10.88 4.84
CA ARG A 78 5.47 12.16 4.20
C ARG A 78 4.46 12.53 3.12
N VAL A 79 4.10 11.58 2.25
CA VAL A 79 3.08 11.78 1.22
C VAL A 79 1.73 12.12 1.85
N ARG A 80 1.32 11.40 2.90
CA ARG A 80 0.11 11.68 3.67
C ARG A 80 0.08 13.11 4.21
N LYS A 81 1.15 13.54 4.89
CA LYS A 81 1.25 14.91 5.44
C LYS A 81 1.20 15.97 4.35
N MET A 82 1.84 15.72 3.21
CA MET A 82 1.84 16.62 2.07
C MET A 82 0.45 16.72 1.44
N ALA A 83 -0.20 15.59 1.17
CA ALA A 83 -1.57 15.54 0.64
C ALA A 83 -2.55 16.27 1.56
N HIS A 84 -2.45 16.03 2.88
CA HIS A 84 -3.31 16.69 3.86
C HIS A 84 -3.13 18.21 3.88
N LYS A 85 -1.89 18.70 3.78
CA LYS A 85 -1.60 20.15 3.71
C LYS A 85 -2.08 20.80 2.41
N MET A 86 -2.10 20.05 1.31
CA MET A 86 -2.49 20.54 -0.02
C MET A 86 -4.00 20.44 -0.27
N THR A 87 -4.76 19.79 0.61
CA THR A 87 -6.21 19.62 0.45
C THR A 87 -6.93 20.91 0.84
N PRO A 88 -7.70 21.54 -0.07
CA PRO A 88 -8.49 22.73 0.25
C PRO A 88 -9.55 22.44 1.32
N ASP A 89 -9.86 23.43 2.16
CA ASP A 89 -10.91 23.30 3.17
C ASP A 89 -12.30 23.08 2.56
N GLU A 90 -12.52 23.55 1.33
CA GLU A 90 -13.74 23.35 0.55
C GLU A 90 -14.05 21.88 0.26
N TRP A 91 -13.02 21.02 0.25
CA TRP A 91 -13.19 19.57 0.01
C TRP A 91 -13.58 18.81 1.28
N LYS A 92 -13.61 19.50 2.44
CA LYS A 92 -14.06 18.91 3.70
C LYS A 92 -15.58 18.84 3.74
N TRP A 93 -16.12 17.67 4.03
CA TRP A 93 -17.56 17.52 4.24
C TRP A 93 -17.93 17.99 5.65
N ASN A 94 -18.68 19.09 5.76
CA ASN A 94 -19.03 19.71 7.05
C ASN A 94 -17.79 19.98 7.95
N GLY A 95 -16.67 20.38 7.34
CA GLY A 95 -15.40 20.60 8.07
C GLY A 95 -14.66 19.31 8.46
N LEU A 96 -15.10 18.14 8.00
CA LEU A 96 -14.47 16.85 8.26
C LEU A 96 -13.72 16.32 7.03
N ASN A 97 -12.60 15.65 7.27
CA ASN A 97 -11.89 14.92 6.22
C ASN A 97 -12.66 13.61 5.91
N VAL A 98 -12.98 13.40 4.63
CA VAL A 98 -13.62 12.17 4.15
C VAL A 98 -12.59 11.35 3.40
N TYR A 99 -12.50 10.05 3.72
CA TYR A 99 -11.57 9.13 3.09
C TYR A 99 -12.35 8.01 2.41
N LEU A 100 -12.14 7.83 1.10
CA LEU A 100 -12.56 6.62 0.40
C LEU A 100 -11.45 5.59 0.53
N VAL A 101 -11.77 4.44 1.13
CA VAL A 101 -10.82 3.34 1.28
C VAL A 101 -11.24 2.23 0.33
N ASP A 102 -10.42 2.00 -0.70
CA ASP A 102 -10.53 0.79 -1.50
C ASP A 102 -9.76 -0.35 -0.81
N GLY A 103 -10.41 -1.51 -0.68
CA GLY A 103 -9.87 -2.66 0.04
C GLY A 103 -9.13 -3.59 -0.90
N PHE A 104 -7.85 -3.87 -0.63
CA PHE A 104 -7.11 -4.92 -1.32
C PHE A 104 -7.10 -6.23 -0.53
N VAL A 105 -6.96 -7.35 -1.25
CA VAL A 105 -6.85 -8.70 -0.67
C VAL A 105 -5.41 -9.18 -0.78
N LEU A 106 -4.79 -9.52 0.35
CA LEU A 106 -3.48 -10.19 0.38
C LEU A 106 -3.66 -11.67 0.70
N ARG A 107 -2.88 -12.52 0.03
CA ARG A 107 -2.76 -13.93 0.34
C ARG A 107 -1.45 -14.18 1.06
N ALA A 108 -1.49 -14.90 2.17
CA ALA A 108 -0.32 -15.26 2.96
C ALA A 108 -0.36 -16.75 3.33
N PRO A 109 0.79 -17.40 3.54
CA PRO A 109 0.83 -18.77 4.04
C PRO A 109 0.18 -18.86 5.43
N ALA A 110 -0.49 -19.99 5.71
CA ALA A 110 -1.14 -20.26 6.99
C ALA A 110 -0.12 -20.68 8.07
N THR A 111 0.79 -19.77 8.43
CA THR A 111 1.74 -19.97 9.54
C THR A 111 1.11 -19.57 10.88
N LEU A 112 1.56 -20.17 11.98
CA LEU A 112 1.12 -19.81 13.34
C LEU A 112 1.31 -18.32 13.64
N ALA A 113 2.43 -17.74 13.18
CA ALA A 113 2.70 -16.30 13.33
C ALA A 113 1.67 -15.44 12.60
N ASN A 114 1.28 -15.84 11.38
CA ASN A 114 0.25 -15.14 10.61
C ASN A 114 -1.13 -15.31 11.24
N GLN A 115 -1.49 -16.50 11.71
CA GLN A 115 -2.79 -16.77 12.36
C GLN A 115 -2.94 -16.01 13.68
N LYS A 116 -1.87 -15.90 14.47
CA LYS A 116 -1.89 -15.10 15.71
C LYS A 116 -2.10 -13.60 15.43
N LYS A 117 -1.54 -13.09 14.32
CA LYS A 117 -1.63 -11.67 13.94
C LYS A 117 -2.92 -11.34 13.17
N TYR A 118 -3.40 -12.28 12.36
CA TYR A 118 -4.56 -12.16 11.50
C TYR A 118 -5.47 -13.40 11.75
N PRO A 119 -6.27 -13.37 12.83
CA PRO A 119 -7.10 -14.51 13.23
C PRO A 119 -8.10 -14.85 12.13
N GLN A 120 -8.33 -16.14 11.92
CA GLN A 120 -9.29 -16.61 10.94
C GLN A 120 -10.73 -16.36 11.42
N PRO A 121 -11.66 -15.99 10.52
CA PRO A 121 -13.08 -15.95 10.85
C PRO A 121 -13.57 -17.35 11.22
N SER A 122 -14.51 -17.44 12.16
CA SER A 122 -15.05 -18.71 12.67
C SER A 122 -15.70 -19.61 11.61
N SER A 123 -16.03 -19.06 10.43
CA SER A 123 -16.56 -19.80 9.29
C SER A 123 -15.49 -20.54 8.47
N GLN A 124 -14.20 -20.33 8.75
CA GLN A 124 -13.09 -20.93 8.02
C GLN A 124 -12.53 -22.14 8.80
N LYS A 125 -12.30 -23.25 8.09
CA LYS A 125 -11.73 -24.46 8.69
C LYS A 125 -10.28 -24.23 9.13
N GLU A 126 -9.96 -24.69 10.33
CA GLU A 126 -8.61 -24.71 10.87
C GLU A 126 -7.66 -25.46 9.91
N GLY A 127 -6.51 -24.86 9.59
CA GLY A 127 -5.55 -25.41 8.63
C GLY A 127 -5.84 -25.12 7.14
N ALA A 128 -6.94 -24.43 6.81
CA ALA A 128 -7.15 -23.94 5.45
C ALA A 128 -6.13 -22.84 5.09
N TRP A 129 -5.72 -22.81 3.82
CA TRP A 129 -4.99 -21.69 3.24
C TRP A 129 -5.76 -20.39 3.50
N PHE A 130 -5.03 -19.28 3.66
CA PHE A 130 -5.59 -17.95 3.87
C PHE A 130 -6.31 -17.48 2.58
N SER A 131 -7.49 -18.04 2.32
CA SER A 131 -8.50 -17.41 1.49
C SER A 131 -9.25 -16.46 2.39
N SER A 132 -9.43 -15.22 1.93
CA SER A 132 -10.41 -14.29 2.49
C SER A 132 -10.24 -13.98 3.98
N SER A 133 -9.19 -13.24 4.31
CA SER A 133 -9.51 -11.88 4.76
C SER A 133 -9.38 -10.98 3.54
N ALA A 134 -10.52 -10.67 2.93
CA ALA A 134 -10.63 -9.30 2.48
C ALA A 134 -10.26 -8.42 3.68
N CYS A 135 -9.68 -7.26 3.45
CA CYS A 135 -9.87 -6.15 4.38
C CYS A 135 -11.37 -5.76 4.43
N ARG A 136 -12.28 -6.72 4.64
CA ARG A 136 -13.64 -6.53 5.18
C ARG A 136 -13.59 -6.38 6.69
N ASP A 137 -12.46 -6.71 7.31
CA ASP A 137 -12.22 -6.28 8.67
C ASP A 137 -11.85 -4.80 8.66
N ASN A 138 -12.87 -4.00 9.01
CA ASN A 138 -12.80 -2.64 9.54
C ASN A 138 -11.78 -2.46 10.68
N ASN A 139 -10.92 -3.44 11.01
CA ASN A 139 -9.91 -3.34 12.05
C ASN A 139 -8.62 -2.65 11.57
N VAL A 140 -8.17 -2.81 10.32
CA VAL A 140 -7.05 -2.00 9.79
C VAL A 140 -7.49 -0.54 9.58
N ALA A 141 -8.71 -0.35 9.05
CA ALA A 141 -9.36 0.95 9.00
C ALA A 141 -9.59 1.54 10.40
N ARG A 142 -9.96 0.75 11.43
CA ARG A 142 -10.06 1.22 12.83
C ARG A 142 -8.73 1.64 13.42
N TRP A 143 -7.62 0.97 13.11
CA TRP A 143 -6.30 1.35 13.59
C TRP A 143 -5.85 2.66 12.92
N TRP A 144 -6.10 2.80 11.61
CA TRP A 144 -5.83 4.03 10.86
C TRP A 144 -6.74 5.21 11.27
N LEU A 145 -8.04 4.98 11.43
CA LEU A 145 -9.01 5.99 11.86
C LEU A 145 -8.79 6.39 13.32
N ARG A 146 -8.44 5.48 14.23
CA ARG A 146 -8.04 5.84 15.60
C ARG A 146 -6.78 6.70 15.61
N GLY A 147 -5.79 6.40 14.77
CA GLY A 147 -4.59 7.25 14.61
C GLY A 147 -4.90 8.64 14.05
N ALA A 148 -5.90 8.77 13.17
CA ALA A 148 -6.36 10.07 12.64
C ALA A 148 -7.21 10.87 13.65
N LEU A 149 -7.85 10.20 14.61
CA LEU A 149 -8.72 10.80 15.64
C LEU A 149 -7.97 11.33 16.88
N HIS A 150 -6.68 11.01 17.05
CA HIS A 150 -5.89 11.52 18.19
C HIS A 150 -5.50 13.01 18.11
N HIS A 151 -5.87 13.70 17.03
CA HIS A 151 -5.95 15.16 16.99
C HIS A 151 -7.42 15.63 17.09
N ARG A 152 -8.06 15.47 18.26
CA ARG A 152 -9.30 16.20 18.57
C ARG A 152 -9.41 16.52 20.07
N PRO A 153 -9.90 17.72 20.44
CA PRO A 153 -10.13 18.09 21.83
C PRO A 153 -11.26 17.22 22.41
N SER A 154 -11.08 16.79 23.65
CA SER A 154 -12.00 15.98 24.43
C SER A 154 -13.41 16.57 24.48
N GLY A 155 -14.46 15.79 24.15
CA GLY A 155 -15.82 16.20 24.53
C GLY A 155 -17.04 15.70 23.75
N ARG A 156 -17.02 14.54 23.07
CA ARG A 156 -18.29 13.93 22.61
C ARG A 156 -18.17 12.42 22.37
N LYS A 157 -19.03 11.63 23.02
CA LYS A 157 -19.14 10.17 22.82
C LYS A 157 -19.80 9.92 21.44
N GLU A 158 -19.14 9.14 20.58
CA GLU A 158 -19.64 8.81 19.24
C GLU A 158 -20.67 7.68 19.26
N ASN A 159 -21.80 7.91 18.58
CA ASN A 159 -22.79 6.92 18.21
C ASN A 159 -22.59 6.63 16.71
N TRP A 160 -22.01 5.48 16.37
CA TRP A 160 -21.68 5.13 14.98
C TRP A 160 -22.94 4.65 14.26
N LYS A 161 -23.39 5.38 13.23
CA LYS A 161 -24.35 4.87 12.24
C LYS A 161 -23.59 4.47 10.98
N SER A 162 -23.52 3.17 10.71
CA SER A 162 -23.07 2.65 9.42
C SER A 162 -24.12 2.99 8.35
N VAL A 163 -23.74 3.78 7.36
CA VAL A 163 -24.59 4.01 6.17
C VAL A 163 -24.26 2.90 5.16
N THR A 164 -25.17 1.95 5.02
CA THR A 164 -25.14 0.94 3.95
C THR A 164 -25.80 1.49 2.70
N PHE A 165 -25.06 1.59 1.60
CA PHE A 165 -25.64 1.84 0.28
C PHE A 165 -26.30 0.55 -0.25
N PRO A 166 -27.51 0.63 -0.84
CA PRO A 166 -28.18 -0.53 -1.41
C PRO A 166 -27.38 -1.10 -2.59
N ARG A 167 -27.26 -2.43 -2.63
CA ARG A 167 -26.68 -3.18 -3.76
C ARG A 167 -27.60 -3.02 -4.96
N ASN A 168 -27.13 -2.36 -6.01
CA ASN A 168 -27.83 -2.36 -7.28
C ASN A 168 -27.58 -3.71 -7.96
N THR A 169 -28.55 -4.61 -7.87
CA THR A 169 -28.61 -5.85 -8.66
C THR A 169 -29.21 -5.52 -10.02
N GLN A 170 -28.35 -5.29 -11.01
CA GLN A 170 -28.70 -5.55 -12.41
C GLN A 170 -27.52 -6.26 -13.05
N GLY A 171 -27.76 -7.50 -13.47
CA GLY A 171 -26.78 -8.34 -14.14
C GLY A 171 -26.59 -7.92 -15.58
N PHE A 172 -25.38 -8.16 -16.08
CA PHE A 172 -25.04 -8.77 -17.36
C PHE A 172 -23.63 -9.35 -17.23
#